data_AF-A0A1Q8ZJ21-F1
#
_entry.id   AF-A0A1Q8ZJ21-F1
#
_cell.length_a   1.000
_cell.length_b   1.000
_cell.length_c   1.000
_cell.angle_alpha   90.00
_cell.angle_beta   90.00
_cell.angle_gamma   90.00
#
_symmetry.space_group_name_H-M   'P 1'
#
loop_
_entity.id
_entity.type
_entity.pdbx_description
1 polymer ?
#
loop_
_entity_poly.entity_id
_entity_poly.type
_entity_poly.pdbx_seq_one_letter_code
_entity_poly.pdbx_strand_id
1 'polypeptide(L)' 'MNGENSLEQVIREENTPTSLPVLTIGSVHRLSEREYREDCAVSIAEIALEIDNYLGAGRLFIPWMTRG' A
#
# COMPACT_ATOMS: atom_id res chain seq x y z
N MET A 1 0.63 5.34 -17.08
CA MET A 1 0.86 6.80 -17.11
C MET A 1 2.36 6.99 -17.15
N ASN A 2 2.92 7.19 -18.34
CA ASN A 2 4.36 7.32 -18.53
C ASN A 2 4.67 8.79 -18.77
N GLY A 3 5.10 9.46 -17.72
CA GLY A 3 5.57 10.83 -17.73
C GLY A 3 6.51 11.00 -16.55
N GLU A 4 7.34 12.04 -16.59
CA GLU A 4 8.40 12.33 -15.62
C GLU A 4 7.89 12.44 -14.17
N ASN A 5 6.58 12.52 -13.96
CA ASN A 5 5.92 12.55 -12.65
C ASN A 5 5.04 11.31 -12.37
N SER A 6 5.35 10.16 -12.98
CA SER A 6 4.63 8.94 -12.63
C SER A 6 4.87 8.60 -11.15
N LEU A 7 3.84 8.09 -10.46
CA LEU A 7 3.97 7.71 -9.05
C LEU A 7 5.13 6.73 -8.82
N GLU A 8 5.36 5.82 -9.76
CA GLU A 8 6.48 4.88 -9.71
C GLU A 8 7.83 5.59 -9.82
N GLN A 9 7.95 6.56 -10.73
CA GLN A 9 9.16 7.37 -10.85
C GLN A 9 9.44 8.18 -9.58
N VAL A 10 8.42 8.85 -9.02
CA VAL A 10 8.55 9.61 -7.77
C VAL A 10 8.98 8.71 -6.61
N ILE A 11 8.38 7.52 -6.48
CA ILE A 11 8.80 6.56 -5.45
C ILE A 11 10.24 6.09 -5.71
N ARG A 12 10.64 5.85 -6.95
CA ARG A 12 12.01 5.41 -7.24
C ARG A 12 13.06 6.50 -6.91
N GLU A 13 12.74 7.76 -7.19
CA GLU A 13 13.69 8.88 -7.07
C GLU A 13 13.73 9.48 -5.66
N GLU A 14 12.60 9.52 -4.96
CA GLU A 14 12.46 10.26 -3.69
C GLU A 14 12.27 9.35 -2.47
N ASN A 15 12.18 8.03 -2.64
CA ASN A 15 12.05 7.11 -1.50
C ASN A 15 13.36 7.01 -0.71
N THR A 16 13.25 7.14 0.61
CA THR A 16 14.36 7.06 1.55
C THR A 16 14.12 5.93 2.54
N PRO A 17 15.15 5.47 3.28
CA PRO A 17 14.97 4.44 4.32
C PRO A 17 13.97 4.82 5.42
N THR A 18 13.60 6.09 5.56
CA THR A 18 12.62 6.58 6.55
C THR A 18 11.30 7.03 5.92
N SER A 19 11.13 6.86 4.62
CA SER A 19 9.88 7.22 3.93
C SER A 19 8.75 6.27 4.31
N LEU A 20 7.54 6.79 4.51
CA LEU A 20 6.35 5.96 4.70
C LEU A 20 5.97 5.22 3.40
N PRO A 21 5.43 4.00 3.49
CA PRO A 21 5.00 3.27 2.31
C PRO A 21 3.75 3.92 1.67
N VAL A 22 3.71 3.92 0.34
CA VAL A 22 2.51 4.25 -0.44
C VAL A 22 1.63 3.01 -0.54
N LEU A 23 0.44 3.08 0.05
CA LEU A 23 -0.53 1.97 0.03
C LEU A 23 -1.45 2.08 -1.20
N THR A 24 -1.56 0.98 -1.94
CA THR A 24 -2.43 0.88 -3.12
C THR A 24 -3.48 -0.19 -2.93
N ILE A 25 -4.75 0.21 -2.97
CA ILE A 25 -5.88 -0.72 -2.97
C ILE A 25 -5.95 -1.37 -4.36
N GLY A 26 -5.67 -2.68 -4.42
CA GLY A 26 -5.52 -3.41 -5.69
C GLY A 26 -6.82 -3.54 -6.50
N SER A 27 -7.98 -3.53 -5.86
CA SER A 27 -9.28 -3.71 -6.51
C SER A 27 -10.33 -2.74 -5.95
N VAL A 28 -10.21 -1.47 -6.32
CA VAL A 28 -11.11 -0.38 -5.87
C VAL A 28 -12.60 -0.70 -6.09
N HIS A 29 -12.95 -1.40 -7.17
CA HIS A 29 -14.34 -1.78 -7.46
C HIS A 29 -14.95 -2.74 -6.42
N ARG A 30 -14.11 -3.49 -5.69
CA ARG A 30 -14.52 -4.42 -4.63
C ARG A 30 -14.73 -3.73 -3.30
N LEU A 31 -14.47 -2.42 -3.18
CA LEU A 31 -14.73 -1.68 -1.93
C LEU A 31 -16.21 -1.64 -1.56
N SER A 32 -17.15 -2.03 -2.44
CA SER A 32 -18.55 -2.26 -2.06
C SER A 32 -18.73 -3.54 -1.23
N GLU A 33 -17.87 -4.54 -1.42
CA GLU A 33 -17.84 -5.79 -0.68
C GLU A 33 -17.32 -5.52 0.74
N ARG A 34 -18.14 -5.85 1.74
CA ARG A 34 -17.78 -5.65 3.15
C ARG A 34 -16.48 -6.37 3.52
N GLU A 35 -16.37 -7.63 3.13
CA GLU A 35 -15.21 -8.47 3.41
C GLU A 35 -13.92 -7.86 2.84
N TYR A 36 -13.94 -7.42 1.58
CA TYR A 36 -12.77 -6.79 0.95
C TYR A 36 -12.34 -5.50 1.67
N ARG A 37 -13.30 -4.69 2.14
CA ARG A 37 -12.97 -3.50 2.95
C ARG A 37 -12.37 -3.87 4.31
N GLU A 38 -12.91 -4.90 4.96
CA GLU A 38 -12.39 -5.39 6.24
C GLU A 38 -10.95 -5.90 6.07
N ASP A 39 -10.64 -6.63 5.00
CA ASP A 39 -9.28 -7.09 4.71
C ASP A 39 -8.32 -5.92 4.41
N CYS A 40 -8.78 -4.89 3.69
CA CYS A 40 -8.01 -3.65 3.51
C CYS A 40 -7.70 -2.97 4.85
N ALA A 41 -8.70 -2.87 5.73
CA ALA A 41 -8.54 -2.23 7.04
C ALA A 41 -7.58 -3.02 7.94
N VAL A 42 -7.63 -4.35 7.93
CA VAL A 42 -6.67 -5.22 8.64
C VAL A 42 -5.26 -4.98 8.13
N SER A 43 -5.07 -4.97 6.80
CA SER A 43 -3.76 -4.70 6.18
C SER A 43 -3.19 -3.33 6.61
N ILE A 44 -4.04 -2.29 6.60
CA ILE A 44 -3.62 -0.94 7.05
C ILE A 44 -3.23 -0.95 8.53
N ALA A 45 -4.00 -1.63 9.38
CA ALA A 45 -3.72 -1.72 10.81
C ALA A 45 -2.40 -2.45 11.09
N GLU A 46 -2.13 -3.55 10.39
CA GLU A 46 -0.87 -4.30 10.51
C GLU A 46 0.34 -3.41 10.14
N ILE A 47 0.27 -2.69 9.01
CA ILE A 47 1.34 -1.74 8.62
C ILE A 47 1.50 -0.63 9.64
N ALA A 48 0.40 -0.08 10.16
CA ALA A 48 0.48 1.03 11.11
C ALA A 48 1.09 0.61 12.45
N LEU A 49 0.78 -0.61 12.92
CA LEU A 49 1.32 -1.16 14.17
C LEU A 49 2.80 -1.52 14.08
N GLU A 50 3.24 -1.98 12.91
CA GLU A 50 4.60 -2.46 12.66
C GLU A 50 5.35 -1.51 11.69
N ILE A 51 5.05 -0.21 11.73
CA ILE A 51 5.46 0.76 10.69
C ILE A 51 6.96 0.80 10.42
N ASP A 52 7.78 0.58 11.45
CA ASP A 52 9.24 0.53 11.35
C ASP A 52 9.71 -0.56 10.39
N ASN A 53 8.98 -1.67 10.27
CA ASN A 53 9.27 -2.76 9.34
C ASN A 53 8.90 -2.43 7.88
N TYR A 54 8.18 -1.33 7.65
CA TYR A 54 7.68 -0.92 6.33
C TYR A 54 8.27 0.41 5.84
N LEU A 55 9.12 1.08 6.64
CA LEU A 55 9.81 2.28 6.20
C LEU A 55 10.71 1.98 5.00
N GLY A 56 10.68 2.87 4.01
CA GLY A 56 11.44 2.74 2.77
C GLY A 56 10.95 1.62 1.84
N ALA A 57 9.84 0.94 2.14
CA ALA A 57 9.30 -0.13 1.29
C ALA A 57 8.77 0.36 -0.08
N GLY A 58 8.65 1.68 -0.27
CA GLY A 58 8.15 2.27 -1.51
C GLY A 58 6.64 2.07 -1.63
N ARG A 59 6.19 1.06 -2.40
CA ARG A 59 4.77 0.83 -2.70
C ARG A 59 4.31 -0.55 -2.24
N LEU A 60 3.22 -0.59 -1.48
CA LEU A 60 2.58 -1.83 -1.02
C LEU A 60 1.18 -1.95 -1.60
N PHE A 61 0.80 -3.14 -2.07
CA PHE A 61 -0.55 -3.42 -2.54
C PHE A 61 -1.36 -4.10 -1.44
N ILE A 62 -2.57 -3.59 -1.20
CA ILE A 62 -3.49 -4.08 -0.18
C ILE A 62 -4.85 -4.45 -0.80
N PRO A 63 -5.58 -5.40 -0.21
CA PRO A 63 -5.14 -6.32 0.84
C PRO A 63 -4.22 -7.42 0.24
N TRP A 64 -3.23 -7.90 1.02
CA TRP A 64 -2.36 -9.02 0.62
C TRP A 64 -2.83 -10.37 1.16
N MET A 65 -3.85 -10.38 2.02
CA MET A 65 -4.36 -11.58 2.66
C MET A 65 -5.53 -12.16 1.84
N THR A 66 -5.32 -13.31 1.19
CA THR A 66 -6.40 -14.28 0.99
C THR A 66 -6.52 -15.04 2.30
N ARG A 67 -7.59 -14.78 3.07
CA ARG A 67 -7.93 -15.69 4.18
C ARG A 67 -8.19 -17.07 3.58
N GLY A 68 -7.33 -18.03 3.93
CA GLY A 68 -7.49 -19.44 3.59
C GLY A 68 -8.56 -20.11 4.45
#